data_AF-A0A9E4FTD1-F1
#
_entry.id   AF-A0A9E4FTD1-F1
#
_cell.length_a   1.000
_cell.length_b   1.000
_cell.length_c   1.000
_cell.angle_alpha   90.00
_cell.angle_beta   90.00
_cell.angle_gamma   90.00
#
_symmetry.space_group_name_H-M   'P 1'
#
loop_
_entity.id
_entity.type
_entity.pdbx_description
1 polymer ?
#
loop_
_entity_poly.entity_id
_entity_poly.type
_entity_poly.pdbx_seq_one_letter_code
_entity_poly.pdbx_strand_id
1 'polypeptide(L)'
;MSPELAAEVDPYHHRCQSCYEKWRARKEAEELRHWEAYRAAWQAELRDGLRSGKAKLTRARKEWTCELCRGKINPGETYQRASVYMGGYYPERYPVCTICRPTEQEQSTKEAQPVG
;
A
#
# COMPACT_ATOMS: atom_id res chain seq x y z
N MET A 1 7.30 -35.53 -0.64
CA MET A 1 6.95 -34.24 -1.27
C MET A 1 5.46 -34.28 -1.55
N SER A 2 4.66 -33.44 -0.89
CA SER A 2 3.19 -33.51 -1.03
C SER A 2 2.74 -33.08 -2.43
N PRO A 3 1.85 -33.84 -3.08
CA PRO A 3 1.39 -33.60 -4.46
C PRO A 3 0.53 -32.34 -4.63
N GLU A 4 0.07 -31.75 -3.54
CA GLU A 4 -0.88 -30.63 -3.56
C GLU A 4 -0.20 -29.28 -3.85
N LEU A 5 1.12 -29.16 -3.69
CA LEU A 5 1.85 -27.93 -4.04
C LEU A 5 2.14 -27.80 -5.55
N ALA A 6 1.88 -28.85 -6.34
CA ALA A 6 2.19 -28.89 -7.77
C ALA A 6 1.06 -28.29 -8.65
N ALA A 7 -0.09 -27.95 -8.06
CA ALA A 7 -1.31 -27.62 -8.81
C ALA A 7 -1.52 -26.11 -9.08
N GLU A 8 -0.75 -25.20 -8.47
CA GLU A 8 -0.80 -23.75 -8.78
C GLU A 8 0.14 -23.32 -9.93
N VAL A 9 0.77 -24.28 -10.61
CA VAL A 9 1.66 -24.04 -11.75
C VAL A 9 0.94 -24.52 -13.01
N ASP A 10 0.67 -23.59 -13.93
CA ASP A 10 0.01 -23.82 -15.24
C ASP A 10 0.32 -25.21 -15.87
N PRO A 11 -0.69 -26.03 -16.21
CA PRO A 11 -0.49 -27.41 -16.68
C PRO A 11 0.23 -27.55 -18.03
N TYR A 12 0.49 -26.47 -18.78
CA TYR A 12 1.14 -26.55 -20.09
C TYR A 12 2.64 -26.22 -20.07
N HIS A 13 3.40 -27.29 -19.84
CA HIS A 13 4.67 -27.60 -20.52
C HIS A 13 5.96 -26.87 -20.06
N HIS A 14 6.54 -27.37 -18.98
CA HIS A 14 8.00 -27.30 -18.76
C HIS A 14 8.59 -28.71 -18.80
N ARG A 15 8.45 -29.39 -19.96
CA ARG A 15 8.92 -30.78 -20.12
C ARG A 15 10.45 -30.93 -20.11
N CYS A 16 11.22 -29.84 -20.13
CA CYS A 16 12.67 -29.88 -19.94
C CYS A 16 13.14 -28.79 -18.97
N GLN A 17 14.26 -29.09 -18.29
CA GLN A 17 14.85 -28.22 -17.28
C GLN A 17 15.17 -26.81 -17.80
N SER A 18 15.61 -26.69 -19.05
CA SER A 18 15.90 -25.38 -19.65
C SER A 18 14.64 -24.52 -19.88
N CYS A 19 13.47 -25.12 -20.13
CA CYS A 19 12.20 -24.41 -20.23
C CYS A 19 11.72 -23.93 -18.86
N TYR A 20 11.90 -24.74 -17.82
CA TYR A 20 11.60 -24.35 -16.44
C TYR A 20 12.50 -23.19 -15.98
N GLU A 21 13.81 -23.27 -16.23
CA GLU A 21 14.76 -22.21 -15.87
C GLU A 21 14.42 -20.88 -16.57
N LYS A 22 14.05 -20.92 -17.86
CA LYS A 22 13.60 -19.73 -18.60
C LYS A 22 12.28 -19.15 -18.05
N TRP A 23 11.35 -19.99 -17.62
CA TRP A 23 10.13 -19.52 -16.98
C TRP A 23 10.42 -18.90 -15.61
N ARG A 24 11.21 -19.57 -14.78
CA ARG A 24 11.62 -19.09 -13.46
C ARG A 24 12.31 -17.73 -13.56
N ALA A 25 13.27 -17.59 -14.46
CA ALA A 25 13.97 -16.32 -14.68
C ALA A 25 13.01 -15.19 -15.10
N ARG A 26 11.99 -15.48 -15.92
CA ARG A 26 10.95 -14.50 -16.27
C ARG A 26 10.08 -14.13 -15.07
N LYS A 27 9.70 -15.11 -14.25
CA LYS A 27 8.92 -14.87 -13.03
C LYS A 27 9.67 -14.06 -12.00
N GLU A 28 10.94 -14.40 -11.73
CA GLU A 28 11.80 -13.60 -10.85
C GLU A 28 11.97 -12.16 -11.36
N ALA A 29 12.11 -11.97 -12.69
CA ALA A 29 12.17 -10.63 -13.29
C ALA A 29 10.83 -9.87 -13.24
N GLU A 30 9.68 -10.57 -13.30
CA GLU A 30 8.36 -9.96 -13.08
C GLU A 30 8.19 -9.53 -11.62
N GLU A 31 8.49 -10.40 -10.66
CA GLU A 31 8.43 -10.10 -9.23
C GLU A 31 9.37 -8.96 -8.86
N LEU A 32 10.59 -8.94 -9.40
CA LEU A 32 11.54 -7.84 -9.16
C LEU A 32 10.99 -6.51 -9.68
N ARG A 33 10.40 -6.47 -10.88
CA ARG A 33 9.77 -5.26 -11.44
C ARG A 33 8.59 -4.79 -10.58
N HIS A 34 7.75 -5.71 -10.12
CA HIS A 34 6.66 -5.38 -9.20
C HIS A 34 7.20 -4.83 -7.88
N TRP A 35 8.29 -5.40 -7.37
CA TRP A 35 8.91 -4.95 -6.14
C TRP A 35 9.56 -3.57 -6.25
N GLU A 36 10.22 -3.28 -7.37
CA GLU A 36 10.77 -1.96 -7.68
C GLU A 36 9.67 -0.91 -7.84
N ALA A 37 8.57 -1.24 -8.54
CA ALA A 37 7.42 -0.35 -8.68
C ALA A 37 6.77 -0.04 -7.33
N TYR A 38 6.58 -1.07 -6.48
CA TYR A 38 6.09 -0.88 -5.12
C TYR A 38 7.03 0.02 -4.31
N ARG A 39 8.35 -0.22 -4.37
CA ARG A 39 9.34 0.58 -3.63
C ARG A 39 9.36 2.04 -4.10
N ALA A 40 9.23 2.29 -5.39
CA ALA A 40 9.17 3.63 -5.95
C ALA A 40 7.90 4.38 -5.49
N ALA A 41 6.74 3.72 -5.52
CA ALA A 41 5.50 4.27 -4.98
C ALA A 41 5.61 4.55 -3.47
N TRP A 42 6.18 3.62 -2.71
CA TRP A 42 6.43 3.74 -1.28
C TRP A 42 7.33 4.94 -0.93
N GLN A 43 8.40 5.16 -1.70
CA GLN A 43 9.28 6.31 -1.53
C GLN A 43 8.60 7.63 -1.91
N ALA A 44 7.77 7.64 -2.96
CA ALA A 44 6.99 8.81 -3.33
C ALA A 44 6.01 9.21 -2.22
N GLU A 45 5.28 8.25 -1.63
CA GLU A 45 4.37 8.49 -0.50
C GLU A 45 5.09 9.03 0.75
N LEU A 46 6.31 8.59 1.03
CA LEU A 46 7.11 9.13 2.13
C LEU A 46 7.57 10.56 1.85
N ARG A 47 8.08 10.82 0.64
CA ARG A 47 8.47 12.17 0.20
C ARG A 47 7.28 13.12 0.28
N ASP A 48 6.12 12.66 -0.14
CA ASP A 48 4.89 13.43 -0.21
C ASP A 48 4.13 13.43 1.13
N GLY A 49 4.76 12.98 2.22
CA GLY A 49 4.21 13.03 3.59
C GLY A 49 2.95 12.17 3.82
N LEU A 50 2.57 11.36 2.84
CA LEU A 50 1.44 10.43 2.87
C LEU A 50 1.71 9.24 3.79
N ARG A 51 2.97 8.86 4.00
CA ARG A 51 3.36 7.74 4.86
C ARG A 51 4.02 8.11 6.19
N SER A 52 3.99 9.38 6.60
CA SER A 52 4.54 9.81 7.89
C SER A 52 3.70 9.32 9.09
N GLY A 53 4.31 8.56 10.01
CA GLY A 53 3.69 8.17 11.29
C GLY A 53 3.41 9.33 12.25
N LYS A 54 3.83 10.56 11.91
CA LYS A 54 3.58 11.78 12.69
C LYS A 54 2.27 12.49 12.32
N ALA A 55 1.42 11.87 11.50
CA ALA A 55 0.16 12.48 11.08
C ALA A 55 -0.82 12.55 12.25
N LYS A 56 -1.04 13.77 12.76
CA LYS A 56 -2.02 14.02 13.82
C LYS A 56 -3.44 13.78 13.30
N LEU A 57 -4.19 12.93 13.99
CA LEU A 57 -5.63 12.82 13.81
C LEU A 57 -6.29 14.17 14.11
N THR A 58 -7.22 14.56 13.25
CA THR A 58 -8.00 15.79 13.38
C THR A 58 -9.48 15.44 13.24
N ARG A 59 -10.33 16.02 14.08
CA ARG A 59 -11.79 15.88 13.95
C ARG A 59 -12.35 16.87 12.93
N ALA A 60 -13.16 16.39 12.01
CA ALA A 60 -13.81 17.20 10.99
C ALA A 60 -14.85 18.14 11.63
N ARG A 61 -14.71 19.45 11.36
CA ARG A 61 -15.68 20.48 11.78
C ARG A 61 -16.72 20.82 10.71
N LYS A 62 -16.45 20.39 9.48
CA LYS A 62 -17.28 20.57 8.28
C LYS A 62 -17.07 19.36 7.37
N GLU A 63 -17.92 19.22 6.35
CA GLU A 63 -17.72 18.18 5.33
C GLU A 63 -16.40 18.43 4.58
N TRP A 64 -15.63 17.36 4.42
CA TRP A 64 -14.44 17.32 3.57
C TRP A 64 -14.55 16.16 2.58
N THR A 65 -13.73 16.19 1.54
CA THR A 65 -13.56 15.06 0.61
C THR A 65 -12.17 14.49 0.81
N CYS A 66 -12.08 13.18 0.99
CA CYS A 66 -10.80 12.47 1.07
C CYS A 66 -10.06 12.59 -0.26
N GLU A 67 -8.82 13.07 -0.25
CA GLU A 67 -8.05 13.27 -1.49
C GLU A 67 -7.70 11.94 -2.19
N LEU A 68 -7.62 10.83 -1.44
CA LEU A 68 -7.24 9.51 -1.97
C LEU A 68 -8.42 8.74 -2.58
N CYS A 69 -9.50 8.54 -1.83
CA CYS A 69 -10.65 7.75 -2.30
C CYS A 69 -11.82 8.57 -2.82
N ARG A 70 -11.75 9.91 -2.77
CA ARG A 70 -12.85 10.83 -3.06
C ARG A 70 -14.12 10.61 -2.21
N GLY A 71 -14.02 9.80 -1.16
CA GLY A 71 -15.10 9.60 -0.19
C GLY A 71 -15.32 10.84 0.67
N LYS A 72 -16.55 11.02 1.16
CA LYS A 72 -16.91 12.10 2.07
C LYS A 72 -16.37 11.84 3.48
N ILE A 73 -15.97 12.91 4.16
CA ILE A 73 -15.60 12.94 5.56
C ILE A 73 -16.56 13.91 6.24
N ASN A 74 -17.50 13.37 7.00
CA ASN A 74 -18.58 14.14 7.62
C ASN A 74 -18.10 14.88 8.88
N PRO A 75 -18.80 15.97 9.27
CA PRO A 75 -18.56 16.60 10.56
C PRO A 75 -18.63 15.57 11.71
N GLY A 76 -17.65 15.60 12.61
CA GLY A 76 -17.55 14.65 13.72
C GLY A 76 -16.66 13.44 13.44
N GLU A 77 -16.40 13.09 12.18
CA GLU A 77 -15.47 12.01 11.79
C GLU A 77 -14.01 12.45 11.96
N THR A 78 -13.12 11.47 12.11
CA THR A 78 -11.68 11.69 12.19
C THR A 78 -11.03 11.57 10.81
N TYR A 79 -10.05 12.44 10.56
CA TYR A 79 -9.24 12.41 9.35
C TYR A 79 -7.80 12.77 9.69
N GLN A 80 -6.88 12.43 8.79
CA GLN A 80 -5.48 12.83 8.85
C GLN A 80 -5.20 13.93 7.83
N ARG A 81 -4.26 14.82 8.17
CA ARG A 81 -3.75 15.81 7.21
C ARG A 81 -2.48 15.27 6.56
N ALA A 82 -2.57 14.97 5.28
CA ALA A 82 -1.39 14.67 4.47
C ALA A 82 -0.76 15.98 3.97
N SER A 83 0.56 16.06 3.99
CA SER A 83 1.34 17.23 3.56
C SER A 83 2.13 16.86 2.31
N VAL A 84 1.69 17.29 1.13
CA VAL A 84 2.35 16.98 -0.14
C VAL A 84 3.26 18.15 -0.55
N TYR A 85 4.51 17.85 -0.87
CA TYR A 85 5.47 18.82 -1.39
C TYR A 85 5.43 18.83 -2.92
N MET A 86 4.49 19.57 -3.51
CA MET A 86 4.40 19.76 -4.97
C MET A 86 5.36 20.88 -5.41
N GLY A 87 6.67 20.58 -5.49
CA GLY A 87 7.65 21.46 -6.16
C GLY A 87 7.86 22.87 -5.57
N GLY A 88 7.26 23.19 -4.43
CA GLY A 88 7.38 24.48 -3.75
C GLY A 88 7.94 24.36 -2.32
N TYR A 89 8.30 25.49 -1.72
CA TYR A 89 8.87 25.56 -0.36
C TYR A 89 7.86 25.25 0.75
N TYR A 90 6.56 25.30 0.48
CA TYR A 90 5.50 25.06 1.47
C TYR A 90 4.67 23.83 1.11
N PRO A 91 4.45 22.89 2.06
CA PRO A 91 3.62 21.73 1.81
C PRO A 91 2.15 22.10 1.77
N GLU A 92 1.44 21.64 0.74
CA GLU A 92 -0.01 21.71 0.69
C GLU A 92 -0.61 20.60 1.57
N ARG A 93 -1.66 20.94 2.32
CA ARG A 93 -2.27 20.03 3.29
C ARG A 93 -3.66 19.61 2.85
N TYR A 94 -3.88 18.32 2.68
CA TYR A 94 -5.17 17.76 2.26
C TYR A 94 -5.73 16.78 3.29
N PRO A 95 -7.07 16.71 3.44
CA PRO A 95 -7.71 15.76 4.33
C PRO A 95 -7.75 14.36 3.72
N VAL A 96 -7.39 13.36 4.51
CA VAL A 96 -7.41 11.94 4.13
C VAL A 96 -8.15 11.17 5.22
N CYS A 97 -9.13 10.35 4.84
CA CYS A 97 -9.90 9.56 5.80
C CYS A 97 -9.03 8.47 6.46
N THR A 98 -9.41 8.05 7.67
CA THR A 98 -8.70 7.00 8.41
C THR A 98 -8.76 5.63 7.72
N ILE A 99 -9.73 5.40 6.84
CA ILE A 99 -9.80 4.18 6.01
C ILE A 99 -8.64 4.13 5.02
N CYS A 100 -8.38 5.23 4.30
CA CYS A 100 -7.29 5.30 3.34
C CYS A 100 -5.92 5.43 4.00
N ARG A 101 -5.88 5.94 5.23
CA ARG A 101 -4.68 6.08 6.02
C ARG A 101 -4.95 5.67 7.47
N PRO A 102 -4.92 4.36 7.77
CA PRO A 102 -5.07 3.88 9.13
C PRO A 102 -3.91 4.38 9.99
N THR A 103 -4.19 4.71 11.24
CA THR A 103 -3.15 5.09 12.21
C THR A 103 -2.32 3.89 12.65
N GLU A 104 -1.10 4.10 13.17
CA GLU A 104 -0.31 3.04 13.82
C GLU A 104 -1.10 2.36 14.95
N GLN A 105 -2.00 3.09 15.63
CA GLN A 105 -2.92 2.56 16.64
C GLN A 105 -3.95 1.58 16.06
N GLU A 106 -4.44 1.82 14.84
CA GLU A 106 -5.36 0.91 14.11
C GLU A 106 -4.62 -0.24 13.40
N GLN A 107 -3.34 -0.06 13.05
CA GLN A 107 -2.50 -1.11 12.46
C GLN A 107 -2.04 -2.13 13.51
N SER A 108 -1.64 -1.67 14.70
CA SER A 108 -1.25 -2.54 15.81
C SER A 108 -2.40 -3.45 16.29
N THR A 109 -3.65 -3.00 16.16
CA THR A 109 -4.82 -3.84 16.48
C THR A 109 -5.11 -4.93 15.45
N LYS A 110 -4.63 -4.79 14.21
CA LYS A 110 -4.79 -5.83 13.17
C LYS A 110 -3.66 -6.86 13.18
N GLU A 111 -2.46 -6.51 13.61
CA GLU A 111 -1.33 -7.45 13.75
C GLU A 111 -1.42 -8.31 15.04
N ALA A 112 -2.31 -7.98 15.96
CA ALA A 112 -2.52 -8.72 17.21
C ALA A 112 -3.54 -9.88 17.10
N GLN A 113 -3.79 -10.45 15.91
CA GLN A 113 -4.45 -11.75 15.82
C GLN A 113 -3.38 -12.85 15.93
N PRO A 114 -3.31 -13.61 17.04
CA PRO A 114 -2.45 -14.76 17.09
C PRO A 114 -2.95 -15.76 16.04
N VAL A 115 -2.03 -16.19 15.17
CA VAL A 115 -2.21 -17.40 14.38
C VAL A 115 -2.27 -18.53 15.40
N GLY A 116 -3.49 -18.91 15.76
CA GLY A 116 -3.79 -20.08 16.59
C GLY A 116 -3.72 -21.37 15.80
#